data_AF-A0AA39NN33-F1
#
_entry.id   AF-A0AA39NN33-F1
#
_cell.length_a   1.000
_cell.length_b   1.000
_cell.length_c   1.000
_cell.angle_alpha   90.00
_cell.angle_beta   90.00
_cell.angle_gamma   90.00
#
_symmetry.space_group_name_H-M   'P 1'
#
loop_
_entity.id
_entity.type
_entity.pdbx_description
1 polymer ?
#
loop_
_entity_poly.entity_id
_entity_poly.type
_entity_poly.pdbx_seq_one_letter_code
_entity_poly.pdbx_strand_id
1 'polypeptide(L)'
;MVGTMRLITERTSLPLPIVHAYDSTRNNSLGYAYVLLSFIEPVVQYRTKPDALTDPSHCHIFEHVANSMAQLRVLEFDRIGELEFTGPDRSYTIGPLREIKDGEVVYEIGPFSTALSYINELASLLIDKYTESPPCYAHYSLLRLLGLFLPNRRFDGPPFVLSPPNFDSQNVMVDLVTFAVTRCLDWDDVSVGPGEGGYACYPAWIHSYDWPPRSSVEKVSDSSSREEPPEMLQAHRDLYHAIYSDIDPIGAEATRHSHFYEAIVIGLSEPVLSSEIMVKLTGHVFDSKWAIMGELLFGMEEGKWLASRWWCALR
;
A
#
# COMPACT_ATOMS: atom_id res chain seq x y z
N MET A 1 -10.80 -7.11 10.08
CA MET A 1 -11.89 -6.62 9.20
C MET A 1 -13.15 -6.10 9.93
N VAL A 2 -14.00 -6.93 10.57
CA VAL A 2 -15.37 -6.51 10.99
C VAL A 2 -15.39 -5.27 11.90
N GLY A 3 -14.50 -5.19 12.89
CA GLY A 3 -14.38 -4.01 13.75
C GLY A 3 -14.00 -2.75 12.96
N THR A 4 -13.02 -2.87 12.05
CA THR A 4 -12.57 -1.79 11.17
C THR A 4 -13.68 -1.27 10.27
N MET A 5 -14.43 -2.17 9.59
CA MET A 5 -15.54 -1.76 8.73
C MET A 5 -16.61 -0.99 9.52
N ARG A 6 -16.91 -1.42 10.75
CA ARG A 6 -17.84 -0.70 11.63
C ARG A 6 -17.32 0.69 12.00
N LEU A 7 -16.05 0.80 12.39
CA LEU A 7 -15.42 2.08 12.71
C LEU A 7 -15.52 3.06 11.53
N ILE A 8 -15.28 2.58 10.30
CA ILE A 8 -15.41 3.38 9.08
C ILE A 8 -16.86 3.80 8.87
N THR A 9 -17.83 2.89 8.93
CA THR A 9 -19.25 3.20 8.73
C THR A 9 -19.81 4.16 9.79
N GLU A 10 -19.30 4.11 11.03
CA GLU A 10 -19.74 5.01 12.10
C GLU A 10 -19.19 6.44 11.93
N ARG A 11 -18.11 6.64 11.18
CA ARG A 11 -17.38 7.91 11.09
C ARG A 11 -17.33 8.52 9.70
N THR A 12 -17.74 7.77 8.69
CA THR A 12 -17.70 8.18 7.28
C THR A 12 -19.00 7.80 6.57
N SER A 13 -19.21 8.36 5.39
CA SER A 13 -20.25 7.91 4.46
C SER A 13 -19.71 6.98 3.39
N LEU A 14 -18.54 6.36 3.61
CA LEU A 14 -17.96 5.43 2.66
C LEU A 14 -18.92 4.27 2.40
N PRO A 15 -19.17 3.93 1.14
CA PRO A 15 -20.16 2.92 0.81
C PRO A 15 -19.57 1.51 0.99
N LEU A 16 -19.55 1.04 2.24
CA LEU A 16 -19.09 -0.31 2.60
C LEU A 16 -20.20 -1.37 2.47
N PRO A 17 -19.84 -2.64 2.21
CA PRO A 17 -20.76 -3.76 2.36
C PRO A 17 -21.32 -3.85 3.79
N ILE A 18 -22.60 -4.21 3.92
CA ILE A 18 -23.24 -4.39 5.24
C ILE A 18 -22.85 -5.77 5.79
N VAL A 19 -22.38 -5.81 7.04
CA VAL A 19 -22.10 -7.07 7.75
C VAL A 19 -23.42 -7.65 8.30
N HIS A 20 -23.86 -8.80 7.77
CA HIS A 20 -25.07 -9.49 8.22
C HIS A 20 -24.80 -10.44 9.39
N ALA A 21 -23.69 -11.19 9.33
CA ALA A 21 -23.27 -12.09 10.40
C ALA A 21 -21.76 -12.33 10.32
N TYR A 22 -21.14 -12.75 11.41
CA TYR A 22 -19.75 -13.19 11.43
C TYR A 22 -19.51 -14.09 12.65
N ASP A 23 -18.52 -14.96 12.55
CA ASP A 23 -17.99 -15.75 13.66
C ASP A 23 -16.46 -15.83 13.49
N SER A 24 -15.71 -15.36 14.48
CA SER A 24 -14.25 -15.39 14.47
C SER A 24 -13.66 -16.69 15.00
N THR A 25 -14.49 -17.60 15.48
CA THR A 25 -14.07 -18.89 16.05
C THR A 25 -14.19 -20.01 15.02
N ARG A 26 -13.52 -21.13 15.29
CA ARG A 26 -13.77 -22.40 14.56
C ARG A 26 -14.91 -23.22 15.16
N ASN A 27 -15.55 -22.72 16.23
CA ASN A 27 -16.61 -23.42 16.96
C ASN A 27 -18.00 -23.09 16.39
N ASN A 28 -18.15 -23.28 15.08
CA ASN A 28 -19.41 -23.09 14.37
C ASN A 28 -19.64 -24.23 13.37
N SER A 29 -20.82 -24.26 12.74
CA SER A 29 -21.20 -25.34 11.82
C SER A 29 -20.32 -25.44 10.57
N LEU A 30 -19.59 -24.39 10.21
CA LEU A 30 -18.65 -24.39 9.09
C LEU A 30 -17.27 -24.91 9.49
N GLY A 31 -16.92 -24.91 10.79
CA GLY A 31 -15.59 -25.28 11.28
C GLY A 31 -14.49 -24.23 11.00
N TYR A 32 -14.87 -23.07 10.45
CA TYR A 32 -13.97 -21.99 10.06
C TYR A 32 -14.56 -20.64 10.47
N ALA A 33 -13.69 -19.65 10.70
CA ALA A 33 -14.12 -18.28 10.86
C ALA A 33 -14.79 -17.78 9.56
N TYR A 34 -15.83 -16.96 9.68
CA TYR A 34 -16.56 -16.44 8.52
C TYR A 34 -17.12 -15.04 8.76
N VAL A 35 -17.45 -14.38 7.66
CA VAL A 35 -18.23 -13.14 7.61
C VAL A 35 -19.22 -13.23 6.45
N LEU A 36 -20.45 -12.81 6.69
CA LEU A 36 -21.51 -12.70 5.69
C LEU A 36 -21.76 -11.22 5.43
N LEU A 37 -21.55 -10.81 4.19
CA LEU A 37 -21.70 -9.43 3.74
C LEU A 37 -22.88 -9.30 2.78
N SER A 38 -23.44 -8.09 2.65
CA SER A 38 -24.46 -7.79 1.65
C SER A 38 -23.93 -8.03 0.25
N PHE A 39 -24.72 -8.70 -0.59
CA PHE A 39 -24.42 -8.82 -2.02
C PHE A 39 -24.35 -7.45 -2.69
N ILE A 40 -23.42 -7.31 -3.62
CA ILE A 40 -23.23 -6.09 -4.39
C ILE A 40 -23.59 -6.41 -5.83
N GLU A 41 -24.63 -5.77 -6.34
CA GLU A 41 -24.99 -5.89 -7.76
C GLU A 41 -23.80 -5.41 -8.60
N PRO A 42 -23.35 -6.19 -9.59
CA PRO A 42 -22.13 -5.89 -10.31
C PRO A 42 -22.33 -4.65 -11.15
N VAL A 43 -21.74 -3.55 -10.71
CA VAL A 43 -21.57 -2.35 -11.52
C VAL A 43 -20.11 -2.30 -11.91
N VAL A 44 -19.89 -2.78 -13.14
CA VAL A 44 -18.68 -2.93 -13.94
C VAL A 44 -17.39 -2.38 -13.29
N GLN A 45 -16.39 -3.24 -13.13
CA GLN A 45 -15.04 -2.84 -12.71
C GLN A 45 -14.51 -1.76 -13.67
N TYR A 46 -13.91 -0.69 -13.13
CA TYR A 46 -13.44 0.48 -13.90
C TYR A 46 -12.70 0.11 -15.20
N ARG A 47 -11.87 -0.95 -15.20
CA ARG A 47 -11.09 -1.37 -16.39
C ARG A 47 -11.78 -2.37 -17.33
N THR A 48 -12.97 -2.87 -17.02
CA THR A 48 -13.62 -3.92 -17.86
C THR A 48 -14.33 -3.37 -19.10
N LYS A 49 -14.49 -2.05 -19.22
CA LYS A 49 -15.04 -1.38 -20.42
C LYS A 49 -14.31 -0.06 -20.72
N PRO A 50 -13.03 -0.11 -21.16
CA PRO A 50 -12.26 1.10 -21.43
C PRO A 50 -12.90 1.98 -22.51
N ASP A 51 -13.53 1.39 -23.52
CA ASP A 51 -14.22 2.11 -24.60
C ASP A 51 -15.46 2.90 -24.13
N ALA A 52 -15.94 2.66 -22.90
CA ALA A 52 -17.10 3.36 -22.32
C ALA A 52 -16.71 4.59 -21.49
N LEU A 53 -15.42 4.81 -21.22
CA LEU A 53 -14.94 5.92 -20.41
C LEU A 53 -14.46 7.07 -21.30
N THR A 54 -14.91 8.28 -20.97
CA THR A 54 -14.47 9.54 -21.59
C THR A 54 -13.73 10.38 -20.55
N ASP A 55 -12.95 11.40 -20.95
CA ASP A 55 -12.25 12.28 -19.99
C ASP A 55 -13.20 12.85 -18.90
N PRO A 56 -14.44 13.28 -19.21
CA PRO A 56 -15.41 13.67 -18.18
C PRO A 56 -15.78 12.53 -17.21
N SER A 57 -15.91 11.30 -17.70
CA SER A 57 -16.17 10.12 -16.86
C SER A 57 -15.00 9.86 -15.92
N HIS A 58 -13.76 9.94 -16.40
CA HIS A 58 -12.55 9.80 -15.59
C HIS A 58 -12.48 10.85 -14.48
N CYS A 59 -12.75 12.12 -14.81
CA CYS A 59 -12.79 13.21 -13.83
C CYS A 59 -13.83 12.94 -12.73
N HIS A 60 -15.05 12.55 -13.11
CA HIS A 60 -16.12 12.30 -12.14
C HIS A 60 -15.82 11.11 -11.22
N ILE A 61 -15.23 10.04 -11.77
CA ILE A 61 -14.82 8.86 -10.97
C ILE A 61 -13.71 9.28 -10.01
N PHE A 62 -12.68 9.98 -10.47
CA PHE A 62 -11.58 10.44 -9.62
C PHE A 62 -12.03 11.40 -8.54
N GLU A 63 -12.98 12.30 -8.82
CA GLU A 63 -13.65 13.13 -7.81
C GLU A 63 -14.33 12.29 -6.73
N HIS A 64 -15.13 11.29 -7.11
CA HIS A 64 -15.80 10.43 -6.13
C HIS A 64 -14.82 9.58 -5.32
N VAL A 65 -13.77 9.05 -5.96
CA VAL A 65 -12.71 8.29 -5.30
C VAL A 65 -11.93 9.17 -4.32
N ALA A 66 -11.52 10.37 -4.74
CA ALA A 66 -10.80 11.33 -3.89
C ALA A 66 -11.65 11.76 -2.68
N ASN A 67 -12.92 12.10 -2.89
CA ASN A 67 -13.85 12.45 -1.81
C ASN A 67 -14.09 11.27 -0.84
N SER A 68 -14.12 10.05 -1.37
CA SER A 68 -14.25 8.82 -0.57
C SER A 68 -13.03 8.63 0.32
N MET A 69 -11.84 8.72 -0.26
CA MET A 69 -10.58 8.58 0.47
C MET A 69 -10.40 9.69 1.51
N ALA A 70 -10.67 10.95 1.18
CA ALA A 70 -10.55 12.08 2.09
C ALA A 70 -11.37 11.92 3.38
N GLN A 71 -12.49 11.17 3.35
CA GLN A 71 -13.27 10.89 4.56
C GLN A 71 -12.51 10.05 5.59
N LEU A 72 -11.56 9.21 5.17
CA LEU A 72 -10.75 8.40 6.09
C LEU A 72 -9.78 9.24 6.93
N ARG A 73 -9.49 10.48 6.53
CA ARG A 73 -8.62 11.40 7.28
C ARG A 73 -9.04 11.60 8.73
N VAL A 74 -10.35 11.55 9.00
CA VAL A 74 -10.88 11.78 10.35
C VAL A 74 -10.56 10.64 11.33
N LEU A 75 -10.10 9.50 10.83
CA LEU A 75 -9.70 8.33 11.60
C LEU A 75 -8.20 8.44 11.89
N GLU A 76 -7.87 9.21 12.92
CA GLU A 76 -6.50 9.50 13.35
C GLU A 76 -6.07 8.59 14.52
N PHE A 77 -4.82 8.15 14.48
CA PHE A 77 -4.20 7.26 15.44
C PHE A 77 -2.80 7.74 15.82
N ASP A 78 -2.30 7.30 16.97
CA ASP A 78 -1.02 7.72 17.53
C ASP A 78 0.14 6.78 17.17
N ARG A 79 -0.15 5.57 16.67
CA ARG A 79 0.83 4.56 16.26
C ARG A 79 0.45 3.85 14.96
N ILE A 80 1.46 3.37 14.25
CA ILE A 80 1.34 2.44 13.10
C ILE A 80 1.21 1.02 13.66
N GLY A 81 0.26 0.24 13.15
CA GLY A 81 -0.04 -1.09 13.66
C GLY A 81 -1.37 -1.65 13.18
N GLU A 82 -1.83 -2.72 13.80
CA GLU A 82 -3.16 -3.30 13.56
C GLU A 82 -4.18 -2.79 14.58
N LEU A 83 -5.43 -2.64 14.13
CA LEU A 83 -6.54 -2.36 15.04
C LEU A 83 -6.99 -3.65 15.75
N GLU A 84 -6.69 -3.73 17.03
CA GLU A 84 -7.16 -4.80 17.91
C GLU A 84 -8.42 -4.37 18.63
N PHE A 85 -9.55 -4.97 18.28
CA PHE A 85 -10.83 -4.68 18.92
C PHE A 85 -11.04 -5.60 20.12
N THR A 86 -11.33 -5.01 21.28
CA THR A 86 -11.55 -5.75 22.53
C THR A 86 -12.93 -5.49 23.10
N GLY A 87 -13.50 -6.52 23.72
CA GLY A 87 -14.69 -6.37 24.54
C GLY A 87 -16.01 -6.09 23.78
N PRO A 88 -17.14 -6.09 24.50
CA PRO A 88 -18.45 -5.78 23.94
C PRO A 88 -18.66 -4.27 23.69
N ASP A 89 -17.81 -3.43 24.29
CA ASP A 89 -17.85 -1.96 24.24
C ASP A 89 -17.24 -1.38 22.97
N ARG A 90 -16.70 -2.24 22.08
CA ARG A 90 -16.09 -1.85 20.79
C ARG A 90 -14.88 -0.94 20.98
N SER A 91 -14.21 -1.05 22.12
CA SER A 91 -12.92 -0.42 22.34
C SER A 91 -11.88 -1.02 21.39
N TYR A 92 -10.88 -0.23 21.01
CA TYR A 92 -9.78 -0.69 20.19
C TYR A 92 -8.45 -0.16 20.71
N THR A 93 -7.39 -0.93 20.45
CA THR A 93 -5.99 -0.55 20.68
C THR A 93 -5.19 -0.74 19.40
N ILE A 94 -4.08 -0.03 19.26
CA ILE A 94 -3.12 -0.27 18.18
C ILE A 94 -2.11 -1.33 18.63
N GLY A 95 -2.25 -2.52 18.05
CA GLY A 95 -1.35 -3.65 18.24
C GLY A 95 -0.23 -3.70 17.19
N PRO A 96 0.71 -4.64 17.32
CA PRO A 96 1.72 -4.87 16.30
C PRO A 96 1.10 -5.40 14.99
N LEU A 97 1.79 -5.17 13.88
CA LEU A 97 1.45 -5.80 12.59
C LEU A 97 1.91 -7.26 12.61
N ARG A 98 1.08 -8.18 12.11
CA ARG A 98 1.34 -9.63 12.17
C ARG A 98 1.20 -10.28 10.81
N GLU A 99 2.10 -11.19 10.51
CA GLU A 99 1.91 -12.15 9.42
C GLU A 99 1.43 -13.48 10.02
N ILE A 100 0.23 -13.90 9.63
CA ILE A 100 -0.36 -15.18 10.08
C ILE A 100 -0.28 -16.17 8.92
N LYS A 101 0.37 -17.32 9.13
CA LYS A 101 0.35 -18.45 8.18
C LYS A 101 -0.15 -19.69 8.89
N ASP A 102 -1.11 -20.37 8.26
CA ASP A 102 -1.77 -21.58 8.80
C ASP A 102 -2.39 -21.41 10.21
N GLY A 103 -2.72 -20.16 10.58
CA GLY A 103 -3.29 -19.81 11.89
C GLY A 103 -2.26 -19.54 12.98
N GLU A 104 -0.97 -19.58 12.66
CA GLU A 104 0.13 -19.24 13.57
C GLU A 104 0.72 -17.88 13.19
N VAL A 105 1.11 -17.09 14.20
CA VAL A 105 1.83 -15.84 13.98
C VAL A 105 3.27 -16.18 13.59
N VAL A 106 3.61 -15.99 12.32
CA VAL A 106 4.96 -16.23 11.79
C VAL A 106 5.85 -15.03 12.04
N TYR A 107 5.25 -13.85 12.04
CA TYR A 107 5.96 -12.60 12.13
C TYR A 107 5.15 -11.54 12.89
N GLU A 108 5.81 -10.73 13.72
CA GLU A 108 5.17 -9.65 14.48
C GLU A 108 6.11 -8.44 14.60
N ILE A 109 5.62 -7.24 14.26
CA ILE A 109 6.37 -5.97 14.38
C ILE A 109 5.60 -4.80 14.95
N GLY A 110 6.34 -3.93 15.62
CA GLY A 110 5.81 -2.69 16.17
C GLY A 110 5.03 -2.96 17.46
N PRO A 111 3.98 -2.18 17.75
CA PRO A 111 3.50 -1.02 16.99
C PRO A 111 4.53 0.12 16.95
N PHE A 112 4.48 0.97 15.93
CA PHE A 112 5.51 1.98 15.68
C PHE A 112 5.00 3.40 15.96
N SER A 113 5.88 4.26 16.48
CA SER A 113 5.57 5.69 16.69
C SER A 113 5.98 6.57 15.51
N THR A 114 6.76 6.04 14.56
CA THR A 114 7.16 6.75 13.34
C THR A 114 7.19 5.86 12.11
N ALA A 115 6.88 6.40 10.93
CA ALA A 115 6.96 5.71 9.64
C ALA A 115 8.38 5.24 9.33
N LEU A 116 9.39 6.04 9.71
CA LEU A 116 10.79 5.70 9.57
C LEU A 116 11.17 4.48 10.41
N SER A 117 10.65 4.34 11.63
CA SER A 117 10.90 3.16 12.46
C SER A 117 10.27 1.90 11.85
N TYR A 118 9.07 2.03 11.28
CA TYR A 118 8.40 0.97 10.56
C TYR A 118 9.21 0.49 9.33
N ILE A 119 9.60 1.42 8.44
CA ILE A 119 10.42 1.11 7.25
C ILE A 119 11.77 0.49 7.64
N ASN A 120 12.41 1.02 8.68
CA ASN A 120 13.69 0.49 9.16
C ASN A 120 13.57 -0.93 9.70
N GLU A 121 12.47 -1.26 10.38
CA GLU A 121 12.23 -2.61 10.88
C GLU A 121 12.04 -3.58 9.72
N LEU A 122 11.16 -3.24 8.76
CA LEU A 122 10.97 -4.05 7.54
C LEU A 122 12.30 -4.35 6.83
N ALA A 123 13.14 -3.33 6.66
CA ALA A 123 14.46 -3.51 6.05
C ALA A 123 15.41 -4.35 6.91
N SER A 124 15.39 -4.17 8.23
CA SER A 124 16.29 -4.91 9.14
C SER A 124 16.00 -6.40 9.07
N LEU A 125 14.74 -6.80 8.95
CA LEU A 125 14.37 -8.22 8.81
C LEU A 125 14.92 -8.88 7.56
N LEU A 126 14.83 -8.18 6.43
CA LEU A 126 15.36 -8.69 5.18
C LEU A 126 16.89 -8.73 5.23
N ILE A 127 17.50 -7.70 5.80
CA ILE A 127 18.96 -7.67 6.01
C ILE A 127 19.40 -8.83 6.89
N ASP A 128 18.71 -9.10 8.00
CA ASP A 128 19.02 -10.19 8.93
C ASP A 128 18.79 -11.55 8.26
N LYS A 129 17.67 -11.73 7.57
CA LYS A 129 17.33 -12.93 6.80
C LYS A 129 18.37 -13.25 5.72
N TYR A 130 18.91 -12.23 5.07
CA TYR A 130 19.89 -12.36 4.00
C TYR A 130 21.30 -11.93 4.43
N THR A 131 21.60 -11.98 5.74
CA THR A 131 22.90 -11.58 6.30
C THR A 131 24.05 -12.42 5.77
N GLU A 132 23.80 -13.58 5.17
CA GLU A 132 24.81 -14.46 4.56
C GLU A 132 24.93 -14.34 3.02
N SER A 133 24.11 -13.49 2.39
CA SER A 133 24.19 -13.17 0.95
C SER A 133 24.65 -11.73 0.73
N PRO A 134 25.91 -11.46 0.33
CA PRO A 134 26.40 -10.11 0.09
C PRO A 134 25.55 -9.30 -0.91
N PRO A 135 25.08 -9.87 -2.05
CA PRO A 135 24.23 -9.13 -2.97
C PRO A 135 22.87 -8.76 -2.38
N CYS A 136 22.21 -9.69 -1.67
CA CYS A 136 20.93 -9.40 -1.02
C CYS A 136 21.10 -8.41 0.14
N TYR A 137 22.18 -8.53 0.92
CA TYR A 137 22.52 -7.60 1.98
C TYR A 137 22.70 -6.18 1.43
N ALA A 138 23.48 -6.04 0.34
CA ALA A 138 23.68 -4.76 -0.33
C ALA A 138 22.36 -4.19 -0.89
N HIS A 139 21.54 -5.04 -1.52
CA HIS A 139 20.23 -4.69 -2.04
C HIS A 139 19.30 -4.11 -0.98
N TYR A 140 19.07 -4.82 0.12
CA TYR A 140 18.17 -4.33 1.18
C TYR A 140 18.78 -3.19 2.00
N SER A 141 20.10 -3.10 2.09
CA SER A 141 20.78 -1.94 2.67
C SER A 141 20.59 -0.68 1.83
N LEU A 142 20.63 -0.80 0.49
CA LEU A 142 20.32 0.30 -0.41
C LEU A 142 18.85 0.67 -0.31
N LEU A 143 17.93 -0.30 -0.27
CA LEU A 143 16.49 -0.02 -0.16
C LEU A 143 16.17 0.71 1.14
N ARG A 144 16.79 0.28 2.24
CA ARG A 144 16.73 0.95 3.54
C ARG A 144 17.18 2.40 3.40
N LEU A 145 18.33 2.64 2.75
CA LEU A 145 18.86 3.98 2.55
C LEU A 145 17.88 4.86 1.75
N LEU A 146 17.29 4.35 0.68
CA LEU A 146 16.24 5.04 -0.08
C LEU A 146 15.02 5.38 0.80
N GLY A 147 14.62 4.43 1.66
CA GLY A 147 13.56 4.61 2.65
C GLY A 147 13.82 5.68 3.72
N LEU A 148 15.07 6.13 3.91
CA LEU A 148 15.40 7.19 4.86
C LEU A 148 15.14 8.61 4.32
N PHE A 149 15.01 8.79 3.00
CA PHE A 149 14.95 10.13 2.39
C PHE A 149 13.87 10.33 1.33
N LEU A 150 13.34 9.26 0.72
CA LEU A 150 12.24 9.38 -0.25
C LEU A 150 10.89 9.68 0.40
N PRO A 151 10.47 8.98 1.48
CA PRO A 151 9.22 9.34 2.16
C PRO A 151 9.27 10.75 2.73
N ASN A 152 8.13 11.44 2.70
CA ASN A 152 8.08 12.81 3.17
C ASN A 152 8.12 12.85 4.71
N ARG A 153 9.21 13.41 5.25
CA ARG A 153 9.45 13.54 6.70
C ARG A 153 8.36 14.27 7.46
N ARG A 154 7.52 15.07 6.79
CA ARG A 154 6.37 15.72 7.41
C ARG A 154 5.35 14.72 7.95
N PHE A 155 5.28 13.52 7.36
CA PHE A 155 4.34 12.46 7.72
C PHE A 155 5.02 11.30 8.47
N ASP A 156 6.22 11.54 9.02
CA ASP A 156 6.94 10.52 9.79
C ASP A 156 6.25 10.22 11.12
N GLY A 157 5.62 11.21 11.75
CA GLY A 157 4.92 11.07 13.03
C GLY A 157 3.39 11.11 12.89
N PRO A 158 2.68 11.01 14.03
CA PRO A 158 1.22 11.09 14.05
C PRO A 158 0.69 12.47 13.59
N PRO A 159 -0.57 12.55 13.13
CA PRO A 159 -1.56 11.47 13.13
C PRO A 159 -1.30 10.43 12.03
N PHE A 160 -1.35 9.16 12.43
CA PHE A 160 -1.46 8.03 11.51
C PHE A 160 -2.92 7.78 11.17
N VAL A 161 -3.18 7.07 10.08
CA VAL A 161 -4.51 6.92 9.49
C VAL A 161 -4.74 5.48 9.05
N LEU A 162 -5.99 5.14 8.73
CA LEU A 162 -6.25 3.87 8.08
C LEU A 162 -5.59 3.81 6.70
N SER A 163 -4.85 2.73 6.47
CA SER A 163 -4.25 2.36 5.20
C SER A 163 -5.10 1.29 4.52
N PRO A 164 -5.78 1.60 3.40
CA PRO A 164 -6.49 0.59 2.64
C PRO A 164 -5.48 -0.44 2.12
N PRO A 165 -5.72 -1.75 2.35
CA PRO A 165 -4.77 -2.83 2.05
C PRO A 165 -4.58 -3.03 0.55
N ASN A 166 -5.62 -2.79 -0.25
CA ASN A 166 -5.63 -3.05 -1.69
C ASN A 166 -6.50 -2.02 -2.42
N PHE A 167 -5.95 -0.83 -2.67
CA PHE A 167 -6.65 0.27 -3.33
C PHE A 167 -6.58 0.19 -4.87
N ASP A 168 -6.87 -0.98 -5.44
CA ASP A 168 -6.96 -1.21 -6.88
C ASP A 168 -8.42 -1.07 -7.39
N SER A 169 -8.55 -0.84 -8.69
CA SER A 169 -9.77 -0.70 -9.48
C SER A 169 -10.73 -1.89 -9.36
N GLN A 170 -10.24 -3.08 -9.00
CA GLN A 170 -11.07 -4.25 -8.71
C GLN A 170 -11.90 -4.10 -7.42
N ASN A 171 -11.45 -3.25 -6.49
CA ASN A 171 -12.09 -3.00 -5.19
C ASN A 171 -12.93 -1.73 -5.17
N VAL A 172 -13.07 -1.05 -6.32
CA VAL A 172 -13.87 0.17 -6.48
C VAL A 172 -14.97 -0.10 -7.51
N MET A 173 -16.22 -0.14 -7.05
CA MET A 173 -17.38 -0.40 -7.91
C MET A 173 -17.97 0.91 -8.41
N VAL A 174 -18.27 1.00 -9.71
CA VAL A 174 -18.72 2.25 -10.36
C VAL A 174 -20.02 2.02 -11.12
N ASP A 175 -21.00 2.89 -10.89
CA ASP A 175 -22.21 2.93 -11.70
C ASP A 175 -21.92 3.47 -13.10
N LEU A 176 -22.11 2.68 -14.15
CA LEU A 176 -21.83 3.11 -15.53
C LEU A 176 -22.84 4.12 -16.10
N VAL A 177 -23.99 4.30 -15.46
CA VAL A 177 -24.98 5.29 -15.87
C VAL A 177 -24.63 6.66 -15.29
N THR A 178 -24.22 6.69 -14.02
CA THR A 178 -23.93 7.93 -13.29
C THR A 178 -22.44 8.24 -13.15
N PHE A 179 -21.57 7.26 -13.41
CA PHE A 179 -20.13 7.26 -13.10
C PHE A 179 -19.80 7.46 -11.61
N ALA A 180 -20.77 7.27 -10.72
CA ALA A 180 -20.56 7.39 -9.28
C ALA A 180 -19.94 6.12 -8.69
N VAL A 181 -19.00 6.28 -7.75
CA VAL A 181 -18.52 5.16 -6.91
C VAL A 181 -19.67 4.67 -6.03
N THR A 182 -20.01 3.39 -6.18
CA THR A 182 -21.13 2.77 -5.47
C THR A 182 -20.67 1.96 -4.27
N ARG A 183 -19.49 1.32 -4.29
CA ARG A 183 -18.96 0.51 -3.18
C ARG A 183 -17.43 0.45 -3.17
N CYS A 184 -16.85 0.35 -1.98
CA CYS A 184 -15.42 0.08 -1.75
C CYS A 184 -15.25 -1.25 -1.01
N LEU A 185 -14.47 -2.18 -1.57
CA LEU A 185 -14.31 -3.56 -1.09
C LEU A 185 -12.93 -3.81 -0.48
N ASP A 186 -12.76 -5.04 0.00
CA ASP A 186 -11.46 -5.60 0.40
C ASP A 186 -10.82 -4.81 1.55
N TRP A 187 -11.48 -4.87 2.71
CA TRP A 187 -11.02 -4.27 3.97
C TRP A 187 -10.43 -5.33 4.92
N ASP A 188 -9.98 -6.45 4.35
CA ASP A 188 -9.20 -7.46 5.04
C ASP A 188 -7.75 -6.97 5.19
N ASP A 189 -7.09 -7.25 6.31
CA ASP A 189 -5.71 -6.81 6.58
C ASP A 189 -5.46 -5.29 6.55
N VAL A 190 -6.52 -4.49 6.75
CA VAL A 190 -6.39 -3.04 6.98
C VAL A 190 -5.50 -2.79 8.20
N SER A 191 -4.50 -1.94 7.99
CA SER A 191 -3.59 -1.48 9.04
C SER A 191 -3.67 0.04 9.22
N VAL A 192 -3.04 0.53 10.27
CA VAL A 192 -2.81 1.94 10.51
C VAL A 192 -1.41 2.30 10.05
N GLY A 193 -1.30 3.31 9.20
CA GLY A 193 -0.06 3.73 8.55
C GLY A 193 0.06 5.26 8.41
N PRO A 194 1.17 5.76 7.84
CA PRO A 194 1.32 7.17 7.52
C PRO A 194 0.35 7.60 6.43
N GLY A 195 0.05 8.91 6.37
CA GLY A 195 -0.88 9.48 5.39
C GLY A 195 -0.55 9.14 3.94
N GLU A 196 0.75 9.02 3.61
CA GLU A 196 1.25 8.65 2.28
C GLU A 196 0.81 7.26 1.82
N GLY A 197 0.61 6.32 2.75
CA GLY A 197 0.05 4.98 2.47
C GLY A 197 -1.42 4.85 2.89
N GLY A 198 -2.07 5.96 3.22
CA GLY A 198 -3.39 6.01 3.83
C GLY A 198 -4.42 6.71 2.95
N TYR A 199 -5.19 7.61 3.54
CA TYR A 199 -6.22 8.38 2.84
C TYR A 199 -5.69 9.25 1.69
N ALA A 200 -4.40 9.60 1.71
CA ALA A 200 -3.75 10.47 0.75
C ALA A 200 -2.82 9.70 -0.20
N CYS A 201 -3.11 8.43 -0.50
CA CYS A 201 -2.41 7.69 -1.54
C CYS A 201 -3.06 7.89 -2.92
N TYR A 202 -2.29 7.70 -3.98
CA TYR A 202 -2.90 7.51 -5.30
C TYR A 202 -3.61 6.15 -5.37
N PRO A 203 -4.67 6.03 -6.18
CA PRO A 203 -5.23 4.73 -6.52
C PRO A 203 -4.24 3.86 -7.29
N ALA A 204 -4.13 2.57 -6.91
CA ALA A 204 -3.12 1.66 -7.45
C ALA A 204 -3.11 1.63 -8.97
N TRP A 205 -4.28 1.65 -9.63
CA TRP A 205 -4.37 1.54 -11.08
C TRP A 205 -3.85 2.76 -11.87
N ILE A 206 -3.60 3.91 -11.24
CA ILE A 206 -3.03 5.09 -11.91
C ILE A 206 -1.53 5.26 -11.69
N HIS A 207 -0.91 4.42 -10.86
CA HIS A 207 0.55 4.41 -10.69
C HIS A 207 1.19 3.02 -10.73
N SER A 208 0.54 1.92 -10.33
CA SER A 208 1.15 0.58 -10.21
C SER A 208 1.78 0.06 -11.50
N TYR A 209 1.22 0.37 -12.68
CA TYR A 209 1.85 -0.01 -13.94
C TYR A 209 3.19 0.70 -14.17
N ASP A 210 3.32 1.93 -13.68
CA ASP A 210 4.58 2.67 -13.66
C ASP A 210 5.43 2.32 -12.42
N TRP A 211 4.81 2.07 -11.26
CA TRP A 211 5.39 2.04 -9.90
C TRP A 211 4.41 1.45 -8.85
N PRO A 212 4.64 0.27 -8.23
CA PRO A 212 5.58 -0.80 -8.53
C PRO A 212 5.02 -1.83 -9.53
N PRO A 213 5.89 -2.43 -10.35
CA PRO A 213 5.49 -3.28 -11.46
C PRO A 213 4.77 -4.54 -11.00
N ARG A 214 3.67 -4.89 -11.67
CA ARG A 214 2.98 -6.17 -11.48
C ARG A 214 3.94 -7.33 -11.71
N SER A 215 3.83 -8.35 -10.86
CA SER A 215 4.59 -9.59 -11.02
C SER A 215 4.31 -10.20 -12.40
N SER A 216 5.29 -10.89 -12.98
CA SER A 216 5.11 -11.62 -14.24
C SER A 216 3.99 -12.67 -14.17
N VAL A 217 3.57 -13.08 -12.97
CA VAL A 217 2.46 -14.01 -12.73
C VAL A 217 1.11 -13.32 -12.95
N GLU A 218 0.94 -12.07 -12.51
CA GLU A 218 -0.28 -11.29 -12.72
C GLU A 218 -0.43 -10.81 -14.18
N LYS A 219 0.70 -10.60 -14.88
CA LYS A 219 0.70 -10.32 -16.33
C LYS A 219 0.10 -11.46 -17.16
N VAL A 220 0.09 -12.69 -16.64
CA VAL A 220 -0.45 -13.88 -17.34
C VAL A 220 -1.95 -14.07 -17.06
N SER A 221 -2.45 -13.64 -15.90
CA SER A 221 -3.89 -13.73 -15.57
C SER A 221 -4.73 -12.59 -16.17
N ASP A 222 -4.13 -11.43 -16.45
CA ASP A 222 -4.82 -10.25 -16.98
C ASP A 222 -4.54 -10.04 -18.49
N SER A 223 -4.68 -11.11 -19.29
CA SER A 223 -4.52 -11.03 -20.75
C SER A 223 -5.58 -10.13 -21.46
N SER A 224 -6.46 -9.48 -20.68
CA SER A 224 -7.50 -8.55 -21.15
C SER A 224 -7.24 -7.08 -20.83
N SER A 225 -6.34 -6.74 -19.90
CA SER A 225 -6.01 -5.34 -19.61
C SER A 225 -4.99 -4.83 -20.62
N ARG A 226 -5.39 -3.95 -21.54
CA ARG A 226 -4.41 -3.13 -22.27
C ARG A 226 -3.73 -2.21 -21.26
N GLU A 227 -2.44 -2.41 -21.03
CA GLU A 227 -1.63 -1.49 -20.23
C GLU A 227 -1.70 -0.09 -20.86
N GLU A 228 -2.07 0.93 -20.06
CA GLU A 228 -2.08 2.33 -20.50
C GLU A 228 -0.63 2.82 -20.62
N PRO A 229 -0.31 3.68 -21.61
CA PRO A 229 1.04 4.20 -21.76
C PRO A 229 1.42 5.10 -20.56
N PRO A 230 2.72 5.18 -20.18
CA PRO A 230 3.16 5.96 -19.02
C PRO A 230 2.73 7.44 -19.04
N GLU A 231 2.64 8.05 -20.23
CA GLU A 231 2.18 9.43 -20.40
C GLU A 231 0.71 9.61 -19.98
N MET A 232 -0.14 8.61 -20.24
CA MET A 232 -1.55 8.62 -19.86
C MET A 232 -1.71 8.39 -18.36
N LEU A 233 -0.91 7.50 -17.78
CA LEU A 233 -0.87 7.29 -16.33
C LEU A 233 -0.39 8.55 -15.60
N GLN A 234 0.59 9.27 -16.17
CA GLN A 234 1.00 10.58 -15.64
C GLN A 234 -0.15 11.59 -15.72
N ALA A 235 -0.87 11.67 -16.84
CA ALA A 235 -2.03 12.55 -16.96
C ALA A 235 -3.14 12.22 -15.94
N HIS A 236 -3.39 10.93 -15.68
CA HIS A 236 -4.33 10.49 -14.63
C HIS A 236 -3.86 10.91 -13.23
N ARG A 237 -2.56 10.79 -12.92
CA ARG A 237 -2.00 11.27 -11.65
C ARG A 237 -2.12 12.78 -11.50
N ASP A 238 -1.81 13.53 -12.56
CA ASP A 238 -1.91 14.99 -12.54
C ASP A 238 -3.37 15.45 -12.34
N LEU A 239 -4.32 14.79 -13.02
CA LEU A 239 -5.76 15.04 -12.85
C LEU A 239 -6.22 14.70 -11.43
N TYR A 240 -5.91 13.50 -10.94
CA TYR A 240 -6.29 13.08 -9.59
C TYR A 240 -5.68 14.01 -8.54
N HIS A 241 -4.40 14.37 -8.68
CA HIS A 241 -3.74 15.28 -7.76
C HIS A 241 -4.37 16.67 -7.76
N ALA A 242 -4.76 17.21 -8.93
CA ALA A 242 -5.45 18.49 -9.02
C ALA A 242 -6.80 18.45 -8.27
N ILE A 243 -7.61 17.42 -8.53
CA ILE A 243 -8.88 17.18 -7.83
C ILE A 243 -8.66 17.06 -6.31
N TYR A 244 -7.68 16.26 -5.90
CA TYR A 244 -7.40 16.01 -4.50
C TYR A 244 -6.88 17.27 -3.78
N SER A 245 -6.12 18.11 -4.49
CA SER A 245 -5.63 19.40 -3.97
C SER A 245 -6.76 20.35 -3.62
N ASP A 246 -7.88 20.31 -4.35
CA ASP A 246 -9.06 21.11 -4.05
C ASP A 246 -9.83 20.58 -2.83
N ILE A 247 -9.78 19.27 -2.59
CA ILE A 247 -10.47 18.59 -1.47
C ILE A 247 -9.65 18.71 -0.17
N ASP A 248 -8.36 18.39 -0.23
CA ASP A 248 -7.45 18.44 0.90
C ASP A 248 -6.03 18.90 0.46
N PRO A 249 -5.77 20.22 0.52
CA PRO A 249 -4.46 20.77 0.16
C PRO A 249 -3.30 20.23 1.00
N ILE A 250 -3.55 19.80 2.25
CA ILE A 250 -2.50 19.26 3.12
C ILE A 250 -2.21 17.81 2.73
N GLY A 251 -3.27 17.02 2.50
CA GLY A 251 -3.17 15.64 2.03
C GLY A 251 -2.52 15.54 0.65
N ALA A 252 -2.78 16.49 -0.25
CA ALA A 252 -2.20 16.49 -1.60
C ALA A 252 -0.65 16.47 -1.62
N GLU A 253 0.00 17.08 -0.64
CA GLU A 253 1.46 17.02 -0.49
C GLU A 253 1.96 15.58 -0.21
N ALA A 254 1.16 14.79 0.53
CA ALA A 254 1.39 13.36 0.73
C ALA A 254 1.07 12.58 -0.55
N THR A 255 -0.05 12.87 -1.20
CA THR A 255 -0.48 12.23 -2.46
C THR A 255 0.60 12.29 -3.51
N ARG A 256 1.25 13.45 -3.68
CA ARG A 256 2.33 13.64 -4.65
C ARG A 256 3.46 12.62 -4.53
N HIS A 257 3.82 12.21 -3.30
CA HIS A 257 4.93 11.30 -3.03
C HIS A 257 4.51 9.91 -2.55
N SER A 258 3.21 9.65 -2.42
CA SER A 258 2.63 8.38 -1.94
C SER A 258 3.21 7.14 -2.63
N HIS A 259 3.31 7.17 -3.96
CA HIS A 259 3.85 6.07 -4.76
C HIS A 259 5.33 5.74 -4.45
N PHE A 260 6.14 6.68 -3.95
CA PHE A 260 7.50 6.38 -3.48
C PHE A 260 7.49 5.61 -2.17
N TYR A 261 6.69 6.08 -1.21
CA TYR A 261 6.49 5.41 0.07
C TYR A 261 5.98 3.98 -0.16
N GLU A 262 4.94 3.84 -0.97
CA GLU A 262 4.34 2.55 -1.30
C GLU A 262 5.31 1.62 -2.01
N ALA A 263 6.07 2.11 -3.00
CA ALA A 263 7.09 1.31 -3.66
C ALA A 263 8.17 0.82 -2.68
N ILE A 264 8.59 1.64 -1.72
CA ILE A 264 9.54 1.21 -0.68
C ILE A 264 8.92 0.11 0.20
N VAL A 265 7.69 0.30 0.67
CA VAL A 265 7.00 -0.69 1.51
C VAL A 265 6.82 -2.01 0.74
N ILE A 266 6.35 -1.96 -0.50
CA ILE A 266 6.20 -3.16 -1.36
C ILE A 266 7.57 -3.79 -1.61
N GLY A 267 8.62 -3.01 -1.89
CA GLY A 267 9.96 -3.55 -2.09
C GLY A 267 10.56 -4.23 -0.85
N LEU A 268 10.08 -3.87 0.35
CA LEU A 268 10.49 -4.45 1.62
C LEU A 268 9.57 -5.58 2.12
N SER A 269 8.33 -5.62 1.65
CA SER A 269 7.37 -6.68 2.03
C SER A 269 7.30 -7.80 0.98
N GLU A 270 7.59 -7.51 -0.28
CA GLU A 270 7.51 -8.43 -1.42
C GLU A 270 8.89 -8.64 -2.08
N PRO A 271 9.70 -9.61 -1.60
CA PRO A 271 11.03 -9.89 -2.15
C PRO A 271 11.06 -10.13 -3.67
N VAL A 272 9.98 -10.68 -4.23
CA VAL A 272 9.86 -10.96 -5.67
C VAL A 272 9.82 -9.69 -6.51
N LEU A 273 9.23 -8.61 -5.99
CA LEU A 273 9.10 -7.32 -6.69
C LEU A 273 10.25 -6.35 -6.39
N SER A 274 11.00 -6.62 -5.33
CA SER A 274 12.03 -5.73 -4.78
C SER A 274 13.09 -5.27 -5.79
N SER A 275 13.55 -6.17 -6.67
CA SER A 275 14.57 -5.83 -7.69
C SER A 275 14.07 -4.80 -8.70
N GLU A 276 12.86 -4.95 -9.21
CA GLU A 276 12.34 -4.04 -10.23
C GLU A 276 11.97 -2.68 -9.62
N ILE A 277 11.48 -2.69 -8.38
CA ILE A 277 11.26 -1.49 -7.57
C ILE A 277 12.57 -0.72 -7.35
N MET A 278 13.63 -1.42 -6.98
CA MET A 278 14.94 -0.81 -6.76
C MET A 278 15.47 -0.11 -8.01
N VAL A 279 15.34 -0.73 -9.18
CA VAL A 279 15.76 -0.11 -10.45
C VAL A 279 15.03 1.21 -10.68
N LYS A 280 13.72 1.26 -10.42
CA LYS A 280 12.91 2.47 -10.59
C LYS A 280 13.25 3.55 -9.57
N LEU A 281 13.37 3.21 -8.28
CA LEU A 281 13.74 4.15 -7.23
C LEU A 281 15.15 4.74 -7.46
N THR A 282 16.13 3.90 -7.77
CA THR A 282 17.51 4.35 -8.03
C THR A 282 17.59 5.22 -9.28
N GLY A 283 16.91 4.82 -10.36
CA GLY A 283 16.82 5.61 -11.59
C GLY A 283 16.15 6.97 -11.37
N HIS A 284 15.17 7.06 -10.46
CA HIS A 284 14.55 8.33 -10.08
C HIS A 284 15.50 9.22 -9.25
N VAL A 285 16.16 8.66 -8.24
CA VAL A 285 16.99 9.43 -7.30
C VAL A 285 18.27 9.92 -7.94
N PHE A 286 18.97 9.04 -8.64
CA PHE A 286 20.29 9.35 -9.17
C PHE A 286 20.27 9.85 -10.60
N ASP A 287 19.14 9.74 -11.30
CA ASP A 287 19.04 9.78 -12.75
C ASP A 287 19.96 8.70 -13.37
N SER A 288 19.37 7.81 -14.18
CA SER A 288 20.07 6.67 -14.81
C SER A 288 21.34 7.04 -15.58
N LYS A 289 21.52 8.33 -15.89
CA LYS A 289 22.73 8.90 -16.45
C LYS A 289 23.94 8.89 -15.50
N TRP A 290 23.73 9.03 -14.19
CA TRP A 290 24.83 9.24 -13.22
C TRP A 290 25.17 8.01 -12.41
N ALA A 291 24.16 7.21 -12.05
CA ALA A 291 24.38 5.93 -11.40
C ALA A 291 23.20 5.00 -11.71
N ILE A 292 23.50 3.77 -12.10
CA ILE A 292 22.50 2.71 -12.18
C ILE A 292 22.56 1.80 -10.95
N MET A 293 21.46 1.11 -10.65
CA MET A 293 21.38 0.17 -9.53
C MET A 293 22.59 -0.76 -9.46
N GLY A 294 23.00 -1.34 -10.59
CA GLY A 294 24.13 -2.28 -10.62
C GLY A 294 25.46 -1.67 -10.16
N GLU A 295 25.73 -0.41 -10.48
CA GLU A 295 26.96 0.29 -10.06
C GLU A 295 26.93 0.57 -8.56
N LEU A 296 25.78 0.97 -8.02
CA LEU A 296 25.59 1.22 -6.59
C LEU A 296 25.76 -0.08 -5.79
N LEU A 297 25.12 -1.17 -6.22
CA LEU A 297 25.22 -2.47 -5.57
C LEU A 297 26.65 -3.00 -5.61
N PHE A 298 27.29 -2.98 -6.79
CA PHE A 298 28.68 -3.41 -6.94
C PHE A 298 29.63 -2.61 -6.04
N GLY A 299 29.45 -1.28 -5.96
CA GLY A 299 30.22 -0.42 -5.06
C GLY A 299 30.03 -0.73 -3.57
N MET A 300 28.82 -1.14 -3.17
CA MET A 300 28.54 -1.58 -1.80
C MET A 300 29.16 -2.95 -1.50
N GLU A 301 29.05 -3.91 -2.42
CA GLU A 301 29.59 -5.27 -2.32
C GLU A 301 31.12 -5.29 -2.21
N GLU A 302 31.80 -4.57 -3.10
CA GLU A 302 33.27 -4.47 -3.12
C GLU A 302 33.83 -3.47 -2.09
N GLY A 303 32.96 -2.75 -1.39
CA GLY A 303 33.33 -1.81 -0.36
C GLY A 303 34.08 -2.50 0.79
N LYS A 304 35.26 -1.99 1.15
CA LYS A 304 36.11 -2.57 2.21
C LYS A 304 35.37 -2.80 3.54
N TRP A 305 34.41 -1.93 3.85
CA TRP A 305 33.59 -2.02 5.07
C TRP A 305 32.69 -3.27 5.07
N LEU A 306 32.13 -3.65 3.92
CA LEU A 306 31.30 -4.84 3.78
C LEU A 306 32.18 -6.06 3.57
N ALA A 307 33.13 -6.01 2.62
CA ALA A 307 34.07 -7.10 2.35
C ALA A 307 34.75 -7.59 3.64
N SER A 308 35.29 -6.70 4.48
CA SER A 308 35.93 -7.11 5.75
C SER A 308 35.00 -7.89 6.70
N ARG A 309 33.69 -7.67 6.68
CA ARG A 309 32.70 -8.41 7.47
C ARG A 309 32.62 -9.89 7.06
N TRP A 310 32.77 -10.18 5.77
CA TRP A 310 32.69 -11.53 5.20
C TRP A 310 34.02 -12.27 5.23
N TRP A 311 35.13 -11.56 5.03
CA TRP A 311 36.46 -12.14 5.12
C TRP A 311 36.81 -12.61 6.54
N CYS A 312 36.19 -12.01 7.57
CA CYS A 312 36.33 -12.47 8.96
C CYS A 312 35.46 -13.69 9.30
N ALA A 313 34.37 -13.96 8.57
CA ALA A 313 33.47 -15.09 8.81
C ALA A 313 33.99 -16.42 8.21
N LEU A 314 35.01 -16.37 7.36
CA LEU A 314 35.65 -17.54 6.71
C LEU A 314 36.95 -18.00 7.41
N ARG A 315 37.20 -17.56 8.65
CA ARG A 315 38.28 -18.04 9.52
C ARG A 315 37.71 -18.61 10.82
#